data_AF-A0AAW5N2D0-F1
#
_entry.id   AF-A0AAW5N2D0-F1
#
_cell.length_a   1.000
_cell.length_b   1.000
_cell.length_c   1.000
_cell.angle_alpha   90.00
_cell.angle_beta   90.00
_cell.angle_gamma   90.00
#
_symmetry.space_group_name_H-M   'P 1'
#
loop_
_entity.id
_entity.type
_entity.pdbx_description
1 polymer ?
#
loop_
_entity_poly.entity_id
_entity_poly.type
_entity_poly.pdbx_seq_one_letter_code
_entity_poly.pdbx_strand_id
1 'polypeptide(L)' 'TVSLAAGDYHATIVTVGAGLAELTFQGCHLVIPHKPEEMPLAHLGKVLIPWPNRIANGCYRYQGQEYQLPINEHSSKAAI' A
#
# COMPACT_ATOMS: atom_id res chain seq x y z
N THR A 1 -6.50 13.67 -6.35
CA THR A 1 -5.74 12.59 -7.02
C THR A 1 -4.67 13.20 -7.90
N VAL A 2 -3.76 12.38 -8.42
CA VAL A 2 -2.85 12.70 -9.52
C VAL A 2 -3.20 11.79 -10.69
N SER A 3 -3.47 12.38 -11.86
CA SER A 3 -3.74 11.63 -13.10
C SER A 3 -2.46 11.55 -13.93
N LEU A 4 -2.12 10.34 -14.37
CA LEU A 4 -0.96 10.06 -15.20
C LEU A 4 -1.41 9.48 -16.54
N ALA A 5 -0.70 9.81 -17.62
CA ALA A 5 -0.94 9.26 -18.95
C ALA A 5 0.39 8.97 -19.64
N ALA A 6 0.47 7.84 -20.36
CA ALA A 6 1.63 7.45 -21.16
C ALA A 6 1.19 6.51 -22.30
N GLY A 7 1.19 7.02 -23.55
CA GLY A 7 0.55 6.30 -24.65
C GLY A 7 -0.92 6.05 -24.36
N ASP A 8 -1.38 4.81 -24.53
CA ASP A 8 -2.77 4.41 -24.25
C ASP A 8 -3.04 4.06 -22.77
N TYR A 9 -2.04 4.23 -21.89
CA TYR A 9 -2.20 4.02 -20.46
C TYR A 9 -2.72 5.26 -19.76
N HIS A 10 -3.67 5.07 -18.84
CA HIS A 10 -4.09 6.07 -17.87
C HIS A 10 -4.05 5.51 -16.46
N ALA A 11 -3.57 6.28 -15.50
CA ALA A 11 -3.59 5.91 -14.09
C ALA A 11 -4.10 7.05 -13.21
N THR A 12 -4.81 6.71 -12.16
CA THR A 12 -5.26 7.64 -11.11
C THR A 12 -4.63 7.25 -9.78
N ILE A 13 -3.87 8.17 -9.20
CA ILE A 13 -3.15 7.98 -7.92
C ILE A 13 -3.84 8.81 -6.83
N VAL A 14 -4.13 8.22 -5.67
CA VAL A 14 -4.56 8.99 -4.48
C VAL A 14 -3.36 9.68 -3.86
N THR A 15 -3.53 10.94 -3.45
CA THR A 15 -2.43 11.75 -2.88
C THR A 15 -2.08 11.33 -1.46
N VAL A 16 -3.01 10.67 -0.74
CA VAL A 16 -2.77 10.11 0.59
C VAL A 16 -2.24 8.69 0.43
N GLY A 17 -1.01 8.44 0.89
CA GLY A 17 -0.39 7.11 0.83
C GLY A 17 -0.03 6.62 -0.57
N ALA A 18 -0.09 7.49 -1.60
CA ALA A 18 0.32 7.21 -2.98
C ALA A 18 -0.34 5.96 -3.61
N GLY A 19 -1.56 5.63 -3.21
CA GLY A 19 -2.26 4.43 -3.69
C GLY A 19 -2.73 4.53 -5.15
N LEU A 20 -2.71 3.40 -5.86
CA LEU A 20 -3.25 3.26 -7.21
C LEU A 20 -4.77 3.04 -7.15
N ALA A 21 -5.55 4.06 -7.52
CA ALA A 21 -7.01 3.96 -7.58
C ALA A 21 -7.51 3.28 -8.84
N GLU A 22 -6.84 3.55 -9.97
CA GLU A 22 -7.21 3.01 -11.27
C GLU A 22 -5.98 2.92 -12.17
N LEU A 23 -5.93 1.88 -12.99
CA LEU A 23 -5.02 1.76 -14.12
C LEU A 23 -5.80 1.17 -15.29
N THR A 24 -5.78 1.86 -16.43
CA THR A 24 -6.38 1.39 -17.68
C THR A 24 -5.36 1.35 -18.82
N PHE A 25 -5.61 0.48 -19.78
CA PHE A 25 -4.96 0.47 -21.09
C PHE A 25 -6.03 0.37 -22.17
N GLN A 26 -6.06 1.33 -23.09
CA GLN A 26 -7.11 1.42 -24.13
C GLN A 26 -8.53 1.42 -23.55
N GLY A 27 -8.71 2.08 -22.40
CA GLY A 27 -10.00 2.17 -21.68
C GLY A 27 -10.40 0.93 -20.87
N CYS A 28 -9.61 -0.15 -20.94
CA CYS A 28 -9.86 -1.38 -20.18
C CYS A 28 -9.13 -1.34 -18.83
N HIS A 29 -9.82 -1.59 -17.72
CA HIS A 29 -9.19 -1.69 -16.40
C HIS A 29 -8.22 -2.86 -16.32
N LEU A 30 -7.00 -2.60 -15.84
CA LEU A 30 -5.95 -3.60 -15.59
C LEU A 30 -5.84 -4.01 -14.12
N VAL A 31 -6.48 -3.26 -13.23
CA VAL A 31 -6.59 -3.52 -11.79
C VAL A 31 -8.04 -3.36 -11.36
N ILE A 32 -8.40 -3.86 -10.19
CA ILE A 32 -9.73 -3.58 -9.61
C ILE A 32 -9.75 -2.11 -9.21
N PRO A 33 -10.59 -1.26 -9.84
CA PRO A 33 -10.64 0.15 -9.50
C PRO A 33 -11.36 0.37 -8.18
N HIS A 34 -11.06 1.49 -7.52
CA HIS A 34 -11.88 2.03 -6.44
C HIS A 34 -12.04 3.53 -6.59
N LYS A 35 -13.09 4.08 -5.96
CA LYS A 35 -13.31 5.52 -5.94
C LYS A 35 -12.24 6.20 -5.10
N PRO A 36 -11.50 7.19 -5.64
CA PRO A 36 -10.45 7.87 -4.91
C PRO A 36 -10.88 8.61 -3.63
N GLU A 37 -12.17 8.92 -3.51
CA GLU A 37 -12.78 9.63 -2.38
C GLU A 37 -13.19 8.69 -1.25
N GLU A 38 -13.21 7.38 -1.49
CA GLU A 38 -13.62 6.36 -0.53
C GLU A 38 -12.39 5.62 0.04
N MET A 39 -12.48 5.15 1.29
CA MET A 39 -11.43 4.31 1.84
C MET A 39 -11.46 2.94 1.13
N PRO A 40 -10.37 2.53 0.44
CA PRO A 40 -10.37 1.26 -0.28
C PRO A 40 -10.50 0.08 0.68
N LEU A 41 -11.13 -0.99 0.18
CA LEU A 41 -11.24 -2.26 0.91
C LEU A 41 -9.83 -2.79 1.22
N ALA A 42 -9.57 -3.06 2.50
CA ALA A 42 -8.29 -3.57 2.99
C ALA A 42 -7.09 -2.71 2.50
N HIS A 43 -6.21 -3.31 1.70
CA HIS A 43 -4.99 -2.69 1.18
C HIS A 43 -5.01 -2.50 -0.33
N LEU A 44 -6.20 -2.52 -0.96
CA LEU A 44 -6.34 -2.37 -2.41
C LEU A 44 -5.64 -1.10 -2.90
N GLY A 45 -4.70 -1.28 -3.84
CA GLY A 45 -3.93 -0.20 -4.46
C GLY A 45 -2.92 0.50 -3.54
N LYS A 46 -2.87 0.20 -2.24
CA LYS A 46 -2.00 0.91 -1.29
C LYS A 46 -0.53 0.52 -1.47
N VAL A 47 0.35 1.49 -1.29
CA VAL A 47 1.79 1.26 -1.15
C VAL A 47 2.07 0.85 0.29
N LEU A 48 2.53 -0.39 0.49
CA LEU A 48 2.80 -0.95 1.82
C LEU A 48 4.27 -0.81 2.18
N ILE A 49 4.58 0.22 2.95
CA ILE A 49 5.92 0.58 3.39
C ILE A 49 5.88 1.07 4.85
N PRO A 50 7.00 1.00 5.59
CA PRO A 50 8.31 0.46 5.18
C PRO A 50 8.44 -1.06 5.26
N TRP A 51 7.56 -1.75 6.01
CA TRP A 51 7.58 -3.21 6.11
C TRP A 51 6.23 -3.77 5.66
N PRO A 52 6.14 -4.35 4.45
CA PRO A 52 4.94 -5.08 4.11
C PRO A 52 4.85 -6.33 4.99
N ASN A 53 3.65 -6.62 5.47
CA ASN A 53 3.35 -7.81 6.28
C ASN A 53 3.97 -7.75 7.69
N ARG A 54 4.10 -8.91 8.35
CA ARG A 54 4.39 -9.05 9.77
C ARG A 54 5.88 -9.04 10.09
N ILE A 55 6.25 -8.30 11.13
CA ILE A 55 7.50 -8.46 11.86
C ILE A 55 7.23 -9.22 13.15
N ALA A 56 7.78 -10.43 13.25
CA ALA A 56 7.63 -11.28 14.41
C ALA A 56 8.18 -10.60 15.67
N ASN A 57 7.40 -10.63 16.75
CA ASN A 57 7.70 -9.93 18.01
C ASN A 57 7.93 -8.42 17.85
N GLY A 58 7.57 -7.82 16.69
CA GLY A 58 7.87 -6.43 16.36
C GLY A 58 9.37 -6.11 16.37
N CYS A 59 10.24 -7.12 16.36
CA CYS A 59 11.67 -6.94 16.56
C CYS A 59 12.44 -7.22 15.27
N TYR A 60 13.37 -6.33 14.92
CA TYR A 60 14.32 -6.55 13.85
C TYR A 60 15.69 -5.96 14.21
N ARG A 61 16.74 -6.48 13.57
CA ARG A 61 18.12 -6.01 13.77
C ARG A 61 18.68 -5.42 12.48
N TYR A 62 19.28 -4.24 12.57
CA TYR A 62 19.92 -3.56 11.46
C TYR A 62 21.21 -2.90 11.92
N GLN A 63 22.30 -3.10 11.18
CA GLN A 63 23.64 -2.57 11.52
C GLN A 63 24.08 -2.87 12.97
N GLY A 64 23.76 -4.07 13.46
CA GLY A 64 24.09 -4.49 14.83
C GLY A 64 23.17 -3.92 15.92
N GLN A 65 22.27 -2.99 15.61
CA GLN A 65 21.29 -2.44 16.54
C GLN A 65 19.96 -3.17 16.45
N GLU A 66 19.38 -3.50 17.60
CA GLU A 66 18.02 -4.04 17.71
C GLU A 66 17.00 -2.90 17.80
N TYR A 67 15.89 -3.04 17.08
CA TYR A 67 14.78 -2.10 17.03
C TYR A 67 13.48 -2.82 17.39
N GLN A 68 12.66 -2.17 18.20
CA GLN A 68 11.35 -2.65 18.63
C GLN A 68 10.25 -1.75 18.05
N LEU A 69 9.36 -2.35 17.28
CA LEU A 69 8.15 -1.74 16.75
C LEU A 69 6.97 -2.02 17.69
N PRO A 70 5.95 -1.14 17.71
CA PRO A 70 4.71 -1.41 18.43
C PRO A 70 4.01 -2.66 17.89
N ILE A 71 3.57 -3.53 18.81
CA ILE A 71 2.72 -4.67 18.45
C ILE A 71 1.29 -4.16 18.25
N ASN A 72 0.81 -4.25 17.01
CA ASN A 72 -0.55 -3.90 16.60
C ASN A 72 -1.35 -5.13 16.13
N GLU A 73 -0.72 -6.31 15.99
CA GLU A 73 -1.40 -7.59 15.85
C GLU A 73 -1.11 -8.49 17.06
N HIS A 74 -1.98 -8.44 18.07
CA HIS A 74 -1.73 -9.10 19.36
C HIS A 74 -1.82 -10.63 19.33
N SER A 75 -2.65 -11.21 18.45
CA SER A 75 -2.86 -12.67 18.39
C SER A 75 -1.59 -13.43 17.99
N SER A 76 -0.75 -12.82 17.15
CA SER A 76 0.51 -13.37 16.66
C SER A 76 1.74 -12.74 17.30
N LYS A 77 1.56 -11.74 18.18
CA LYS A 77 2.62 -10.83 18.66
C LYS A 77 3.44 -10.25 17.50
N ALA A 78 2.79 -9.75 16.45
CA ALA A 78 3.48 -9.11 15.33
C ALA A 78 3.25 -7.60 15.28
N ALA A 79 4.22 -6.89 14.68
CA ALA A 79 4.00 -5.56 14.11
C ALA A 79 3.63 -5.71 12.63
N ILE A 80 2.59 -5.02 12.18
CA ILE A 80 2.06 -5.01 10.80
C ILE A 80 1.93 -3.61 10.23
#